data_AF-A0A248JN11-F1
#
_entry.id   AF-A0A248JN11-F1
#
_cell.length_a   1.000
_cell.length_b   1.000
_cell.length_c   1.000
_cell.angle_alpha   90.00
_cell.angle_beta   90.00
_cell.angle_gamma   90.00
#
_symmetry.space_group_name_H-M   'P 1'
#
loop_
_entity.id
_entity.type
_entity.pdbx_description
1 polymer ?
#
loop_
_entity_poly.entity_id
_entity_poly.type
_entity_poly.pdbx_seq_one_letter_code
_entity_poly.pdbx_strand_id
1 'polypeptide(L)' 'MSTLELDPAFVAACEAHGLDPQKTNMFLLECAVQGREPSKVSMFELDRQPSDLWAKVRKLNRAA' A
#
# COMPACT_ATOMS: atom_id res chain seq x y z
N MET A 1 8.18 -6.37 23.57
CA MET A 1 7.46 -5.67 22.50
C MET A 1 8.30 -5.84 21.26
N SER A 2 7.95 -6.78 20.39
CA SER A 2 8.69 -6.99 19.15
C SER A 2 8.35 -5.81 18.24
N THR A 3 9.31 -4.91 18.05
CA THR A 3 9.29 -3.91 16.99
C THR A 3 9.00 -4.67 15.71
N LEU A 4 7.76 -4.58 15.22
CA LEU A 4 7.42 -5.00 13.87
C LEU A 4 8.35 -4.19 12.99
N GLU A 5 9.38 -4.83 12.44
CA GLU A 5 10.20 -4.24 11.40
C GLU A 5 9.25 -3.98 10.23
N LEU A 6 8.70 -2.77 10.19
CA LEU A 6 7.93 -2.28 9.06
C LEU A 6 8.84 -2.46 7.84
N ASP A 7 8.35 -3.20 6.84
CA ASP A 7 9.12 -3.48 5.62
C ASP A 7 9.73 -2.17 5.12
N PRO A 8 11.06 -2.09 4.92
CA PRO A 8 11.71 -0.84 4.50
C PRO A 8 11.09 -0.26 3.23
N ALA A 9 10.55 -1.11 2.33
CA ALA A 9 9.85 -0.66 1.14
C ALA A 9 8.51 0.01 1.48
N PHE A 10 7.81 -0.46 2.52
CA PHE A 10 6.58 0.19 3.01
C PHE A 10 6.89 1.55 3.63
N VAL A 11 7.95 1.64 4.44
CA VAL A 11 8.36 2.91 5.07
C VAL A 11 8.75 3.92 3.99
N ALA A 12 9.62 3.54 3.06
CA ALA A 12 10.04 4.40 1.96
C ALA A 12 8.86 4.85 1.07
N ALA A 13 7.91 3.95 0.79
CA ALA A 13 6.72 4.31 0.04
C ALA A 13 5.79 5.26 0.81
N CYS A 14 5.60 5.06 2.12
CA CYS A 14 4.87 6.02 2.95
C CYS A 14 5.52 7.40 2.90
N GLU A 15 6.84 7.48 3.11
CA GLU A 15 7.58 8.74 3.09
C GLU A 15 7.51 9.45 1.73
N ALA A 16 7.63 8.70 0.63
CA ALA A 16 7.50 9.24 -0.73
C ALA A 16 6.11 9.86 -1.00
N HIS A 17 5.08 9.36 -0.33
CA HIS A 17 3.71 9.87 -0.42
C HIS A 17 3.32 10.83 0.73
N GLY A 18 4.27 11.21 1.59
CA GLY A 18 4.04 12.11 2.72
C GLY A 18 3.15 11.50 3.83
N LEU A 19 3.11 10.18 3.92
CA LEU A 19 2.33 9.42 4.90
C LEU A 19 3.21 9.02 6.08
N ASP A 20 2.62 8.98 7.28
CA ASP A 20 3.29 8.49 8.49
C ASP A 20 3.21 6.95 8.53
N PRO A 21 4.32 6.21 8.36
CA PRO A 21 4.31 4.74 8.33
C PRO A 21 3.85 4.11 9.65
N GLN A 22 3.88 4.84 10.78
CA GLN A 22 3.36 4.37 12.07
C GLN A 22 1.83 4.49 12.16
N LYS A 23 1.21 5.36 11.34
CA LYS A 23 -0.24 5.61 11.31
C LYS A 23 -0.91 5.17 10.01
N THR A 24 -0.12 4.65 9.07
CA THR A 24 -0.57 4.23 7.75
C THR A 24 -0.58 2.72 7.68
N ASN A 25 -1.50 2.17 6.89
CA ASN A 25 -1.53 0.75 6.57
C ASN A 25 -1.36 0.57 5.06
N MET A 26 -1.15 -0.68 4.62
CA MET A 26 -0.91 -0.98 3.21
C MET A 26 -2.04 -0.50 2.29
N PHE A 27 -3.29 -0.50 2.77
CA PHE A 27 -4.44 -0.04 2.00
C PHE A 27 -4.42 1.47 1.78
N LEU A 28 -4.15 2.25 2.84
CA LEU A 28 -4.04 3.71 2.76
C LEU A 28 -2.87 4.13 1.89
N LEU A 29 -1.74 3.44 2.00
CA LEU A 29 -0.59 3.64 1.11
C LEU A 29 -1.00 3.39 -0.35
N GLU A 30 -1.62 2.26 -0.65
CA GLU A 30 -2.02 1.93 -2.02
C GLU A 30 -3.06 2.91 -2.58
N CYS A 31 -3.98 3.38 -1.74
CA CYS A 31 -4.88 4.47 -2.11
C CYS A 31 -4.10 5.72 -2.53
N ALA A 32 -3.09 6.12 -1.75
CA ALA A 32 -2.26 7.28 -2.08
C ALA A 32 -1.40 7.05 -3.34
N VAL A 33 -0.84 5.86 -3.52
CA VAL A 33 -0.06 5.46 -4.70
C VAL A 33 -0.91 5.56 -5.97
N GLN A 34 -2.16 5.10 -5.91
CA GLN A 34 -3.10 5.14 -7.05
C GLN A 34 -3.88 6.47 -7.15
N GLY A 35 -3.66 7.43 -6.25
CA GLY A 35 -4.39 8.70 -6.21
C GLY A 35 -5.90 8.53 -5.95
N ARG A 36 -6.30 7.51 -5.19
CA ARG A 36 -7.70 7.20 -4.85
C ARG A 36 -8.02 7.60 -3.41
N GLU A 37 -9.25 8.01 -3.18
CA GLU A 37 -9.74 8.30 -1.83
C GLU A 37 -10.09 6.99 -1.10
N PRO A 38 -9.53 6.72 0.10
CA PRO A 38 -9.80 5.51 0.87
C PRO A 38 -11.29 5.27 1.19
N SER A 39 -12.08 6.35 1.27
CA SER A 39 -13.52 6.29 1.54
C SER A 39 -14.38 5.95 0.32
N LYS A 40 -13.81 6.01 -0.89
CA LYS A 40 -14.52 5.81 -2.16
C LYS A 40 -13.97 4.65 -2.98
N VAL A 41 -12.96 3.94 -2.46
CA VAL A 41 -12.32 2.83 -3.16
C VAL A 41 -12.39 1.56 -2.33
N SER A 42 -12.69 0.46 -2.99
CA SER A 42 -12.61 -0.87 -2.39
C SER A 42 -11.23 -1.50 -2.64
N MET A 43 -10.84 -2.45 -1.79
CA MET A 43 -9.62 -3.25 -2.04
C MET A 43 -9.63 -3.93 -3.41
N PHE A 44 -10.80 -4.37 -3.88
CA PHE A 44 -10.95 -4.99 -5.19
C PHE A 44 -10.59 -4.04 -6.34
N GLU A 45 -10.93 -2.75 -6.22
CA GLU A 45 -10.56 -1.76 -7.22
C GLU A 45 -9.05 -1.48 -7.23
N LEU A 46 -8.41 -1.49 -6.05
CA LEU A 46 -6.96 -1.36 -5.95
C LEU A 46 -6.24 -2.55 -6.59
N ASP A 47 -6.78 -3.76 -6.44
CA ASP A 47 -6.21 -4.98 -7.05
C ASP A 47 -6.23 -4.95 -8.58
N ARG A 48 -7.02 -4.09 -9.22
CA ARG A 48 -7.08 -3.99 -10.69
C ARG A 48 -5.86 -3.31 -11.29
N GLN A 49 -5.20 -2.42 -10.54
CA GLN A 49 -3.99 -1.71 -10.95
C GLN A 49 -3.00 -1.66 -9.80
N PRO A 50 -2.56 -2.83 -9.31
CA PRO A 50 -1.82 -2.91 -8.07
C PRO A 50 -0.39 -2.41 -8.25
N SER A 51 0.11 -1.63 -7.30
CA SER A 51 1.55 -1.36 -7.18
C SER A 51 2.32 -2.65 -6.92
N ASP A 52 3.64 -2.63 -7.16
CA ASP A 52 4.53 -3.77 -6.89
C ASP A 52 4.42 -4.25 -5.44
N LEU A 53 4.36 -3.29 -4.50
CA LEU A 53 4.27 -3.59 -3.08
C LEU A 53 2.90 -4.19 -2.72
N TRP A 54 1.81 -3.61 -3.23
CA TRP A 54 0.46 -4.13 -3.01
C TRP A 54 0.28 -5.53 -3.60
N ALA A 55 0.75 -5.74 -4.84
CA ALA A 55 0.72 -7.04 -5.50
C ALA A 55 1.48 -8.11 -4.70
N LYS A 56 2.66 -7.76 -4.16
CA LYS A 56 3.47 -8.65 -3.31
C LYS A 56 2.74 -9.00 -2.01
N VAL A 57 2.15 -8.02 -1.33
CA VAL A 57 1.42 -8.22 -0.06
C VAL A 57 0.15 -9.04 -0.27
N ARG A 58 -0.62 -8.74 -1.33
CA ARG A 58 -1.89 -9.41 -1.67
C ARG A 58 -1.68 -10.72 -2.44
N LYS A 59 -0.45 -11.06 -2.83
CA LYS A 59 -0.09 -12.19 -3.69
C LYS A 59 -0.89 -12.20 -5.00
N LEU A 60 -1.05 -11.03 -5.60
CA LEU A 60 -1.77 -10.89 -6.87
C LEU A 60 -0.86 -11.37 -7.99
N ASN A 61 -1.38 -12.24 -8.85
CA ASN A 61 -0.74 -12.53 -10.11
C ASN A 61 -0.88 -11.29 -10.98
N ARG A 62 0.24 -10.64 -11.32
CA ARG A 62 0.25 -9.68 -12.41
C ARG A 62 -0.24 -10.42 -13.64
N ALA A 63 -1.37 -10.00 -14.20
CA ALA A 63 -1.64 -10.32 -15.60
C ALA A 63 -0.53 -9.62 -16.39
N ALA A 64 0.42 -10.42 -16.86
CA ALA A 64 1.53 -9.96 -17.70
C ALA A 64 1.01 -9.41 -19.03
#